data_AF-A0A7Z7KIC4-F1
#
_entry.id   AF-A0A7Z7KIC4-F1
#
_cell.length_a   1.000
_cell.length_b   1.000
_cell.length_c   1.000
_cell.angle_alpha   90.00
_cell.angle_beta   90.00
_cell.angle_gamma   90.00
#
_symmetry.space_group_name_H-M   'P 1'
#
loop_
_entity.id
_entity.type
_entity.pdbx_description
1 polymer ?
#
loop_
_entity_poly.entity_id
_entity_poly.type
_entity_poly.pdbx_seq_one_letter_code
_entity_poly.pdbx_strand_id
1 'polypeptide(L)'
;MMTTTGLVAVLSDAFVAISNPVTFGLLAFLAAGLVNFFVPSGGGQFAVQGPIMLQAGDALGVDPAITIMAVSYGDQWTNMIQPFWAIPLLAIAGLKMRDILGYTTVVLLASGLVFGGTLLLVSL
;
A
#
# COMPACT_ATOMS: atom_id res chain seq x y z
N MET A 1 14.14 -0.15 -14.05
CA MET A 1 12.92 0.21 -13.27
C MET A 1 13.09 -0.32 -11.86
N MET A 2 12.50 0.28 -10.82
CA MET A 2 12.72 -0.17 -9.42
C MET A 2 12.36 -1.65 -9.17
N THR A 3 11.45 -2.21 -9.97
CA THR A 3 11.10 -3.63 -9.95
C THR A 3 12.28 -4.56 -10.29
N THR A 4 13.30 -4.09 -11.02
CA THR A 4 14.46 -4.90 -11.43
C THR A 4 15.71 -4.61 -10.62
N THR A 5 15.75 -3.54 -9.81
CA THR A 5 16.94 -3.13 -9.06
C THR A 5 17.02 -3.75 -7.67
N GLY A 6 15.99 -4.46 -7.23
CA GLY A 6 15.88 -5.03 -5.88
C GLY A 6 15.45 -4.03 -4.79
N LEU A 7 15.23 -2.76 -5.14
CA LEU A 7 14.88 -1.73 -4.15
C LEU A 7 13.52 -1.98 -3.47
N VAL A 8 12.58 -2.61 -4.18
CA VAL A 8 11.29 -3.06 -3.59
C VAL A 8 11.53 -4.07 -2.46
N ALA A 9 12.48 -4.99 -2.64
CA ALA A 9 12.82 -5.98 -1.62
C ALA A 9 13.47 -5.30 -0.40
N VAL A 10 14.51 -4.47 -0.63
CA VAL A 10 15.19 -3.75 0.46
C VAL A 10 14.23 -2.92 1.32
N LEU A 11 13.31 -2.18 0.68
CA LEU A 11 12.32 -1.41 1.41
C LEU A 11 11.36 -2.31 2.18
N SER A 12 10.87 -3.39 1.56
CA SER A 12 9.95 -4.32 2.22
C SER A 12 10.60 -5.01 3.43
N ASP A 13 11.82 -5.51 3.25
CA ASP A 13 12.59 -6.21 4.28
C ASP A 13 12.90 -5.29 5.48
N ALA A 14 13.13 -4.00 5.24
CA ALA A 14 13.35 -3.03 6.32
C ALA A 14 12.13 -2.90 7.26
N PHE A 15 10.91 -2.94 6.71
CA PHE A 15 9.69 -2.92 7.53
C PHE A 15 9.42 -4.28 8.20
N VAL A 16 9.70 -5.38 7.50
CA VAL A 16 9.60 -6.74 8.05
C VAL A 16 10.53 -6.90 9.26
N ALA A 17 11.77 -6.41 9.17
CA ALA A 17 12.79 -6.55 10.21
C ALA A 17 12.42 -5.92 11.57
N ILE A 18 11.50 -4.95 11.58
CA ILE A 18 11.01 -4.29 12.80
C ILE A 18 9.60 -4.76 13.22
N SER A 19 9.02 -5.70 12.47
CA SER A 19 7.65 -6.16 12.67
C SER A 19 7.55 -7.36 13.61
N ASN A 20 6.37 -7.56 14.17
CA ASN A 20 5.98 -8.75 14.91
C ASN A 20 4.56 -9.17 14.44
N PRO A 21 4.02 -10.33 14.87
CA PRO A 21 2.74 -10.82 14.35
C PRO A 21 1.58 -9.81 14.46
N VAL A 22 1.59 -8.97 15.52
CA VAL A 22 0.57 -7.94 15.75
C VAL A 22 0.78 -6.71 14.86
N THR A 23 2.03 -6.24 14.71
CA THR A 23 2.32 -5.00 13.98
C THR A 23 2.56 -5.22 12.49
N PHE A 24 2.73 -6.47 12.06
CA PHE A 24 3.09 -6.82 10.69
C PHE A 24 2.11 -6.27 9.65
N GLY A 25 0.80 -6.48 9.83
CA GLY A 25 -0.21 -6.02 8.87
C GLY A 25 -0.14 -4.50 8.64
N LEU A 26 0.01 -3.71 9.72
CA LEU A 26 0.16 -2.26 9.64
C LEU A 26 1.45 -1.85 8.91
N LEU A 27 2.59 -2.47 9.27
CA LEU A 27 3.88 -2.14 8.68
C LEU A 27 3.99 -2.56 7.21
N ALA A 28 3.43 -3.70 6.84
CA ALA A 28 3.32 -4.16 5.45
C ALA A 28 2.45 -3.21 4.62
N PHE A 29 1.36 -2.68 5.19
CA PHE A 29 0.52 -1.66 4.58
C PHE A 29 1.28 -0.37 4.30
N LEU A 30 2.04 0.14 5.28
CA LEU A 30 2.86 1.34 5.11
C LEU A 30 3.96 1.12 4.08
N ALA A 31 4.62 -0.04 4.10
CA ALA A 31 5.63 -0.41 3.12
C ALA A 31 5.05 -0.49 1.69
N ALA A 32 3.86 -1.07 1.52
CA ALA A 32 3.18 -1.12 0.23
C ALA A 32 2.75 0.27 -0.25
N GLY A 33 2.26 1.13 0.65
CA GLY A 33 1.98 2.53 0.33
C GLY A 33 3.22 3.29 -0.14
N LEU A 34 4.37 3.08 0.52
CA LEU A 34 5.65 3.67 0.12
C LEU A 34 6.13 3.16 -1.24
N VAL A 35 6.04 1.85 -1.49
CA VAL A 35 6.45 1.24 -2.78
C VAL A 35 5.57 1.73 -3.93
N ASN A 36 4.28 1.95 -3.70
CA ASN A 36 3.34 2.40 -4.74
C ASN A 36 3.73 3.77 -5.34
N PHE A 37 4.40 4.65 -4.59
CA PHE A 37 4.93 5.91 -5.14
C PHE A 37 5.92 5.70 -6.30
N PHE A 38 6.58 4.54 -6.32
CA PHE A 38 7.60 4.19 -7.31
C PHE A 38 7.09 3.20 -8.36
N VAL A 39 6.09 2.39 -8.01
CA VAL A 39 5.50 1.36 -8.89
C VAL A 39 3.97 1.46 -8.81
N PRO A 40 3.35 2.47 -9.45
CA PRO A 40 1.90 2.72 -9.36
C PRO A 40 1.11 1.75 -10.24
N SER A 41 1.14 0.48 -9.88
CA SER A 41 0.51 -0.62 -10.61
C SER A 41 0.24 -1.76 -9.64
N GLY A 42 -1.01 -1.92 -9.20
CA GLY A 42 -1.36 -2.96 -8.22
C GLY A 42 -0.91 -4.37 -8.64
N GLY A 43 -1.11 -4.74 -9.90
CA GLY A 43 -0.64 -6.04 -10.41
C GLY A 43 0.88 -6.14 -10.48
N GLY A 44 1.57 -5.10 -10.96
CA GLY A 44 3.04 -5.09 -11.08
C GLY A 44 3.74 -5.03 -9.72
N GLN A 45 3.20 -4.26 -8.78
CA GLN A 45 3.65 -4.20 -7.40
C GLN A 45 3.41 -5.52 -6.70
N PHE A 46 2.20 -6.09 -6.80
CA PHE A 46 1.90 -7.37 -6.16
C PHE A 46 2.79 -8.50 -6.69
N ALA A 47 3.06 -8.54 -7.99
CA ALA A 47 3.95 -9.54 -8.59
C ALA A 47 5.38 -9.54 -8.01
N VAL A 48 5.85 -8.39 -7.48
CA VAL A 48 7.20 -8.24 -6.91
C VAL A 48 7.18 -8.25 -5.38
N GLN A 49 6.33 -7.42 -4.77
CA GLN A 49 6.28 -7.23 -3.32
C GLN A 49 5.42 -8.29 -2.61
N GLY A 50 4.36 -8.80 -3.26
CA GLY A 50 3.44 -9.77 -2.68
C GLY A 50 4.13 -11.04 -2.18
N PRO A 51 4.95 -11.74 -2.99
CA PRO A 51 5.69 -12.92 -2.55
C PRO A 51 6.63 -12.66 -1.37
N ILE A 52 7.26 -11.48 -1.32
CA ILE A 52 8.18 -11.08 -0.23
C ILE A 52 7.41 -10.94 1.07
N MET A 53 6.30 -10.20 1.04
CA MET A 53 5.44 -10.00 2.21
C MET A 53 4.79 -11.30 2.66
N LEU A 54 4.34 -12.16 1.75
CA LEU A 54 3.76 -13.47 2.08
C LEU A 54 4.75 -14.39 2.79
N GLN A 55 6.01 -14.44 2.32
CA GLN A 55 7.06 -15.21 3.00
C GLN A 55 7.36 -14.66 4.39
N ALA A 56 7.41 -13.34 4.53
CA ALA A 56 7.62 -12.70 5.82
C ALA A 56 6.47 -12.94 6.80
N GLY A 57 5.23 -12.83 6.33
CA GLY A 57 4.03 -13.10 7.11
C GLY A 57 3.96 -14.56 7.58
N ASP A 58 4.27 -15.51 6.69
CA ASP A 58 4.33 -16.94 7.00
C ASP A 58 5.39 -17.25 8.08
N ALA A 59 6.58 -16.64 7.97
CA ALA A 59 7.64 -16.77 8.98
C ALA A 59 7.24 -16.22 10.36
N LEU A 60 6.30 -15.28 10.42
CA LEU A 60 5.73 -14.71 11.64
C LEU A 60 4.44 -15.40 12.09
N GLY A 61 3.93 -16.38 11.34
CA GLY A 61 2.65 -17.05 11.62
C GLY A 61 1.42 -16.16 11.41
N VAL A 62 1.52 -15.14 10.57
CA VAL A 62 0.43 -14.22 10.24
C VAL A 62 -0.46 -14.82 9.14
N ASP A 63 -1.79 -14.68 9.30
CA ASP A 63 -2.75 -15.15 8.29
C ASP A 63 -2.44 -14.50 6.91
N PRO A 64 -2.31 -15.29 5.83
CA PRO A 64 -2.07 -14.79 4.49
C PRO A 64 -3.06 -13.71 4.04
N ALA A 65 -4.32 -13.75 4.50
CA ALA A 65 -5.32 -12.74 4.20
C ALA A 65 -4.91 -11.36 4.74
N ILE A 66 -4.38 -11.28 5.96
CA ILE A 66 -3.89 -10.01 6.54
C ILE A 66 -2.77 -9.45 5.67
N THR A 67 -1.84 -10.31 5.26
CA THR A 67 -0.70 -9.93 4.41
C THR A 67 -1.14 -9.44 3.02
N ILE A 68 -2.03 -10.16 2.35
CA ILE A 68 -2.56 -9.79 1.02
C ILE A 68 -3.32 -8.47 1.10
N MET A 69 -4.16 -8.30 2.13
CA MET A 69 -4.94 -7.10 2.33
C MET A 69 -4.06 -5.90 2.69
N ALA A 70 -3.00 -6.09 3.49
CA ALA A 70 -2.04 -5.03 3.79
C ALA A 70 -1.39 -4.48 2.52
N VAL A 71 -0.90 -5.35 1.63
CA VAL A 71 -0.30 -4.93 0.35
C VAL A 71 -1.33 -4.23 -0.54
N SER A 72 -2.53 -4.81 -0.64
CA SER A 72 -3.59 -4.27 -1.50
C SER A 72 -4.10 -2.91 -1.02
N TYR A 73 -4.30 -2.73 0.29
CA TYR A 73 -4.69 -1.45 0.86
C TYR A 73 -3.59 -0.41 0.76
N GLY A 74 -2.32 -0.78 0.92
CA GLY A 74 -1.21 0.16 0.79
C GLY A 74 -1.14 0.77 -0.61
N ASP A 75 -1.25 -0.07 -1.65
CA ASP A 75 -1.33 0.35 -3.06
C ASP A 75 -2.51 1.32 -3.29
N GLN A 76 -3.72 0.94 -2.88
CA GLN A 76 -4.91 1.77 -3.12
C GLN A 76 -4.91 3.06 -2.29
N TRP A 77 -4.31 3.03 -1.11
CA TRP A 77 -4.27 4.17 -0.20
C TRP A 77 -3.52 5.34 -0.82
N THR A 78 -2.28 5.15 -1.27
CA THR A 78 -1.46 6.25 -1.80
C THR A 78 -1.89 6.69 -3.21
N ASN A 79 -2.70 5.89 -3.92
CA ASN A 79 -3.39 6.33 -5.13
C ASN A 79 -4.37 7.51 -4.90
N MET A 80 -4.73 7.81 -3.65
CA MET A 80 -5.54 9.00 -3.35
C MET A 80 -4.75 10.30 -3.52
N ILE A 81 -3.45 10.31 -3.23
CA ILE A 81 -2.60 11.50 -3.46
C ILE A 81 -1.92 11.49 -4.84
N GLN A 82 -1.84 10.33 -5.49
CA GLN A 82 -1.41 10.16 -6.89
C GLN A 82 -2.55 9.63 -7.78
N PRO A 83 -3.61 10.43 -8.06
CA PRO A 83 -4.82 9.91 -8.68
C PRO A 83 -4.72 9.79 -10.20
N PHE A 84 -3.80 8.95 -10.71
CA PHE A 84 -3.69 8.65 -12.15
C PHE A 84 -4.99 8.09 -12.73
N TRP A 85 -5.72 7.33 -11.91
CA TRP A 85 -7.05 6.81 -12.21
C TRP A 85 -8.09 7.91 -12.50
N ALA A 86 -7.90 9.12 -11.97
CA ALA A 86 -8.87 10.21 -12.11
C ALA A 86 -8.69 10.99 -13.42
N ILE A 87 -7.55 10.88 -14.12
CA ILE A 87 -7.25 11.70 -15.32
C ILE A 87 -8.36 11.60 -16.39
N PRO A 88 -8.85 10.40 -16.77
CA PRO A 88 -9.92 10.30 -17.76
C PRO A 88 -11.25 10.89 -17.27
N LEU A 89 -11.58 10.69 -16.00
CA LEU A 89 -12.81 11.21 -15.39
C LEU A 89 -12.80 12.74 -15.31
N LEU A 90 -11.66 13.32 -14.94
CA LEU A 90 -11.47 14.76 -14.88
C LEU A 90 -11.59 15.40 -16.26
N ALA A 91 -11.08 14.75 -17.31
CA ALA A 91 -11.22 15.22 -18.69
C ALA A 91 -12.70 15.27 -19.13
N ILE A 92 -13.50 14.26 -18.76
CA ILE A 92 -14.95 14.23 -19.04
C ILE A 92 -15.69 15.30 -18.24
N ALA A 93 -15.33 15.48 -16.97
CA ALA A 93 -15.95 16.46 -16.07
C ALA A 93 -15.51 17.91 -16.32
N GLY A 94 -14.53 18.15 -17.19
CA GLY A 94 -13.95 19.48 -17.41
C GLY A 94 -13.18 20.03 -16.20
N LEU A 95 -12.72 19.15 -15.30
CA LEU A 95 -12.02 19.49 -14.07
C LEU A 95 -10.50 19.34 -14.22
N LYS A 96 -9.76 20.07 -13.41
CA LYS A 96 -8.31 19.95 -13.26
C LYS A 96 -8.00 19.09 -12.02
N MET A 97 -6.83 18.46 -12.01
CA MET A 97 -6.37 17.67 -10.86
C MET A 97 -6.43 18.44 -9.53
N ARG A 98 -6.05 19.73 -9.56
CA ARG A 98 -6.09 20.61 -8.38
C ARG A 98 -7.49 20.75 -7.76
N ASP A 99 -8.54 20.52 -8.54
CA ASP A 99 -9.92 20.69 -8.09
C ASP A 99 -10.35 19.53 -7.18
N ILE A 100 -9.69 18.36 -7.28
CA ILE A 100 -10.00 17.18 -6.47
C ILE A 100 -8.97 16.87 -5.38
N LEU A 101 -7.73 17.40 -5.50
CA LEU A 101 -6.64 17.03 -4.59
C LEU A 101 -6.95 17.31 -3.11
N GLY A 102 -7.69 18.36 -2.80
CA GLY A 102 -8.11 18.64 -1.42
C GLY A 102 -8.99 17.51 -0.86
N TYR A 103 -9.97 17.05 -1.64
CA TYR A 103 -10.85 15.96 -1.26
C TYR A 103 -10.09 14.63 -1.14
N THR A 104 -9.27 14.29 -2.14
CA THR A 104 -8.54 13.03 -2.13
C THR A 104 -7.47 12.98 -1.03
N THR A 105 -6.92 14.12 -0.61
CA THR A 105 -6.02 14.21 0.56
C THR A 105 -6.77 13.91 1.86
N VAL A 106 -8.00 14.41 2.03
CA VAL A 106 -8.81 14.06 3.19
C VAL A 106 -9.13 12.57 3.20
N VAL A 107 -9.48 12.00 2.04
CA VAL A 107 -9.70 10.55 1.90
C VAL A 107 -8.44 9.75 2.20
N LEU A 108 -7.26 10.19 1.75
CA LEU A 108 -5.97 9.58 2.09
C LEU A 108 -5.80 9.51 3.62
N LEU A 109 -5.99 10.61 4.33
CA LEU A 109 -5.81 10.63 5.79
C LEU A 109 -6.83 9.75 6.51
N ALA A 110 -8.11 9.89 6.16
CA ALA A 110 -9.20 9.13 6.78
C ALA A 110 -9.07 7.62 6.51
N SER A 111 -8.86 7.22 5.26
CA SER A 111 -8.69 5.82 4.87
C SER A 111 -7.41 5.22 5.44
N GLY A 112 -6.32 5.99 5.54
CA GLY A 112 -5.08 5.53 6.16
C GLY A 112 -5.26 5.15 7.62
N LEU A 113 -6.01 5.94 8.39
CA LEU A 113 -6.36 5.62 9.78
C LEU A 113 -7.26 4.38 9.87
N VAL A 114 -8.24 4.27 8.98
CA VAL A 114 -9.17 3.13 8.96
C VAL A 114 -8.46 1.83 8.58
N PHE A 115 -7.70 1.81 7.47
CA PHE A 115 -7.00 0.62 7.00
C PHE A 115 -5.88 0.21 7.96
N GLY A 116 -5.04 1.17 8.39
CA GLY A 116 -3.98 0.90 9.35
C GLY A 116 -4.51 0.43 10.70
N GLY A 117 -5.55 1.09 11.22
CA GLY A 117 -6.20 0.69 12.47
C GLY A 117 -6.85 -0.68 12.37
N THR A 118 -7.53 -0.98 11.26
CA THR A 118 -8.14 -2.30 11.03
C THR A 118 -7.08 -3.40 11.00
N LEU A 119 -5.99 -3.20 10.23
CA LEU A 119 -4.91 -4.19 10.12
C LEU A 119 -4.19 -4.43 11.46
N LEU A 120 -4.12 -3.43 12.33
CA LEU A 120 -3.60 -3.62 13.68
C LEU A 120 -4.59 -4.41 14.56
N LEU A 121 -5.87 -4.06 14.52
CA LEU A 121 -6.90 -4.67 15.37
C LEU A 121 -7.18 -6.14 15.04
N VAL A 122 -7.18 -6.50 13.75
CA VAL A 122 -7.37 -7.90 13.33
C VAL A 122 -6.16 -8.79 13.63
N SER A 123 -5.04 -8.20 14.03
CA SER A 123 -3.79 -8.89 14.35
C SER A 123 -3.57 -9.04 15.87
N LEU A 124 -4.53 -8.61 16.71
CA LEU A 124 -4.55 -8.81 18.16
C LEU A 124 -5.15 -10.17 18.56
#